data_AF-A0AAV0CKE7-F1
#
_entry.id   AF-A0AAV0CKE7-F1
#
_cell.length_a   1.000
_cell.length_b   1.000
_cell.length_c   1.000
_cell.angle_alpha   90.00
_cell.angle_beta   90.00
_cell.angle_gamma   90.00
#
_symmetry.space_group_name_H-M   'P 1'
#
loop_
_entity.id
_entity.type
_entity.pdbx_description
1 polymer ?
#
loop_
_entity_poly.entity_id
_entity_poly.type
_entity_poly.pdbx_seq_one_letter_code
_entity_poly.pdbx_strand_id
1 'polypeptide(L)'
;MWSDGGDGRVFWAERENFAEDKVKGIVVLFAWISVQEAHLKNYINLYSSLGWNSLVCFADFVNTYIPERATSLALSLVCELVEEIKCRPYPVVLVSISGGSKACMYKFVQIIEGEYEALLNLLISGPALLYRLPFSKCLVLQSLCLW
;
A
#
# COMPACT_ATOMS: atom_id res chain seq x y z
N MET A 1 14.20 -8.07 -14.29
CA MET A 1 14.28 -9.37 -13.60
C MET A 1 14.02 -9.10 -12.13
N TRP A 2 12.78 -9.29 -11.68
CA TRP A 2 12.47 -9.23 -10.26
C TRP A 2 12.66 -10.63 -9.67
N SER A 3 13.45 -10.71 -8.60
CA SER A 3 14.03 -11.94 -8.06
C SER A 3 13.02 -12.98 -7.60
N ASP A 4 13.48 -14.23 -7.68
CA ASP A 4 12.82 -15.53 -7.46
C ASP A 4 12.49 -15.85 -5.99
N GLY A 5 11.91 -14.88 -5.27
CA GLY A 5 11.44 -15.06 -3.90
C GLY A 5 9.93 -15.27 -3.89
N GLY A 6 9.46 -16.46 -3.50
CA GLY A 6 8.04 -16.78 -3.32
C GLY A 6 7.42 -16.13 -2.08
N ASP A 7 7.69 -14.84 -1.88
CA ASP A 7 7.07 -13.99 -0.88
C ASP A 7 6.58 -12.71 -1.57
N GLY A 8 5.41 -12.22 -1.18
CA GLY A 8 4.91 -10.95 -1.67
C GLY A 8 5.87 -9.81 -1.33
N ARG A 9 5.83 -8.71 -2.09
CA ARG A 9 6.78 -7.60 -1.92
C ARG A 9 6.10 -6.25 -1.90
N VAL A 10 6.66 -5.34 -1.10
CA VAL A 10 6.28 -3.93 -1.04
C VAL A 10 7.45 -3.10 -1.56
N PHE A 11 7.18 -2.17 -2.47
CA PHE A 11 8.20 -1.26 -2.98
C PHE A 11 7.60 0.05 -3.50
N TRP A 12 8.37 1.12 -3.41
CA TRP A 12 8.07 2.37 -4.10
C TRP A 12 8.38 2.22 -5.59
N ALA A 13 7.44 2.59 -6.45
CA ALA A 13 7.75 2.73 -7.87
C ALA A 13 8.75 3.88 -8.07
N GLU A 14 9.53 3.82 -9.15
CA GLU A 14 10.48 4.88 -9.50
C GLU A 14 9.78 6.24 -9.43
N ARG A 15 10.21 7.06 -8.46
CA ARG A 15 9.71 8.42 -8.31
C ARG A 15 10.30 9.20 -9.48
N GLU A 16 9.47 9.72 -10.36
CA GLU A 16 9.93 10.84 -11.20
C GLU A 16 10.47 11.92 -10.24
N ASN A 17 11.59 12.56 -10.60
CA ASN A 17 12.25 13.60 -9.80
C ASN A 17 11.39 14.88 -9.76
N PHE A 18 10.15 14.75 -9.33
CA PHE A 18 9.32 15.85 -8.92
C PHE A 18 9.97 16.46 -7.68
N ALA A 19 10.13 17.78 -7.68
CA ALA A 19 10.36 18.48 -6.44
C ALA A 19 9.21 18.12 -5.46
N GLU A 20 9.53 17.85 -4.19
CA GLU A 20 8.60 17.32 -3.19
C GLU A 20 7.32 18.17 -3.03
N ASP A 21 7.40 19.45 -3.40
CA ASP A 21 6.29 20.40 -3.43
C ASP A 21 5.20 20.07 -4.47
N LYS A 22 5.53 19.27 -5.50
CA LYS A 22 4.60 18.89 -6.59
C LYS A 22 3.86 17.58 -6.38
N VAL A 23 4.24 16.78 -5.39
CA VAL A 23 3.57 15.50 -5.09
C VAL A 23 2.17 15.79 -4.54
N LYS A 24 1.14 15.30 -5.25
CA LYS A 24 -0.26 15.51 -4.90
C LYS A 24 -0.80 14.48 -3.91
N GLY A 25 -0.21 13.30 -3.88
CA GLY A 25 -0.70 12.19 -3.06
C GLY A 25 0.06 10.89 -3.29
N ILE A 26 -0.40 9.86 -2.60
CA ILE A 26 0.12 8.50 -2.69
C ILE A 26 -0.98 7.59 -3.22
N VAL A 27 -0.67 6.79 -4.24
CA VAL A 27 -1.50 5.66 -4.66
C VAL A 27 -0.87 4.37 -4.15
N VAL A 28 -1.66 3.55 -3.46
CA VAL A 28 -1.27 2.22 -3.01
C VAL A 28 -1.84 1.19 -3.98
N LEU A 29 -0.98 0.57 -4.77
CA LEU A 29 -1.33 -0.40 -5.80
C LEU A 29 -1.20 -1.81 -5.23
N PHE A 30 -2.33 -2.49 -5.03
CA PHE A 30 -2.39 -3.91 -4.69
C PHE A 30 -2.49 -4.72 -5.98
N ALA A 31 -1.39 -5.33 -6.38
CA ALA A 31 -1.32 -6.18 -7.56
C ALA A 31 -1.07 -7.64 -7.16
N TRP A 32 -1.61 -8.56 -7.96
CA TRP A 32 -1.38 -9.98 -7.79
C TRP A 32 -0.38 -10.50 -8.83
N ILE A 33 0.32 -11.59 -8.53
CA ILE A 33 1.38 -12.15 -9.38
C ILE A 33 0.95 -12.51 -10.81
N SER A 34 -0.34 -12.70 -11.05
CA SER A 34 -0.89 -12.92 -12.40
C SER A 34 -0.86 -11.68 -13.29
N VAL A 35 -0.64 -10.50 -12.73
CA VAL A 35 -0.54 -9.24 -13.48
C VAL A 35 0.83 -9.14 -14.15
N GLN A 36 0.85 -9.00 -15.48
CA GLN A 36 2.11 -8.78 -16.20
C GLN A 36 2.73 -7.43 -15.78
N GLU A 37 4.05 -7.40 -15.65
CA GLU A 37 4.81 -6.21 -15.23
C GLU A 37 4.48 -4.98 -16.10
N ALA A 38 4.26 -5.19 -17.40
CA ALA A 38 3.89 -4.13 -18.34
C ALA A 38 2.56 -3.45 -17.99
N HIS A 39 1.55 -4.21 -17.56
CA HIS A 39 0.27 -3.65 -17.15
C HIS A 39 0.42 -2.83 -15.85
N LEU A 40 1.17 -3.35 -14.88
CA LEU A 40 1.46 -2.63 -13.64
C LEU A 40 2.21 -1.32 -13.92
N LYS A 41 3.19 -1.36 -14.83
CA LYS A 41 3.96 -0.17 -15.24
C LYS A 41 3.07 0.91 -15.87
N ASN A 42 2.06 0.53 -16.66
CA ASN A 42 1.13 1.50 -17.24
C ASN A 42 0.33 2.25 -16.17
N TYR A 43 -0.11 1.56 -15.11
CA TYR A 43 -0.78 2.20 -13.97
C TYR A 43 0.16 3.13 -13.20
N ILE A 44 1.37 2.68 -12.91
CA ILE A 44 2.40 3.50 -12.25
C ILE A 44 2.65 4.78 -13.05
N ASN A 45 2.87 4.67 -14.37
CA ASN A 45 3.11 5.81 -15.24
C ASN A 45 1.91 6.77 -15.29
N LEU A 46 0.69 6.23 -15.32
CA LEU A 46 -0.53 7.04 -15.28
C LEU A 46 -0.59 7.89 -14.00
N TYR A 47 -0.39 7.28 -12.83
CA TYR A 47 -0.42 8.02 -11.56
C TYR A 47 0.75 8.99 -11.43
N SER A 48 1.95 8.61 -11.90
CA SER A 48 3.10 9.52 -11.98
C SER A 48 2.78 10.76 -12.81
N SER A 49 2.16 10.60 -13.98
CA SER A 49 1.75 11.73 -14.85
C SER A 49 0.73 12.67 -14.21
N LEU A 50 -0.03 12.19 -13.21
CA LEU A 50 -0.98 12.99 -12.43
C LEU A 50 -0.31 13.69 -11.24
N GLY A 51 0.96 13.40 -10.95
CA GLY A 51 1.74 13.91 -9.83
C GLY A 51 1.59 13.09 -8.55
N TRP A 52 1.30 11.79 -8.66
CA TRP A 52 1.11 10.89 -7.52
C TRP A 52 2.26 9.89 -7.41
N ASN A 53 2.76 9.70 -6.19
CA ASN A 53 3.74 8.66 -5.88
C ASN A 53 3.03 7.32 -5.74
N SER A 54 3.64 6.25 -6.24
CA SER A 54 3.05 4.91 -6.19
C SER A 54 3.80 4.01 -5.21
N LEU A 55 3.10 3.51 -4.20
CA LEU A 55 3.54 2.43 -3.33
C LEU A 55 2.89 1.13 -3.80
N VAL A 56 3.69 0.14 -4.16
CA VAL A 56 3.20 -1.09 -4.78
C VAL A 56 3.31 -2.24 -3.79
N CYS A 57 2.19 -2.92 -3.57
CA CYS A 57 2.09 -4.21 -2.92
C CYS A 57 1.86 -5.28 -3.99
N PHE A 58 2.89 -6.06 -4.30
CA PHE A 58 2.84 -7.14 -5.28
C PHE A 58 2.77 -8.48 -4.54
N ALA A 59 1.55 -8.97 -4.36
CA ALA A 59 1.28 -10.20 -3.62
C ALA A 59 1.44 -11.44 -4.50
N ASP A 60 1.98 -12.51 -3.93
CA ASP A 60 2.12 -13.79 -4.61
C ASP A 60 0.83 -14.65 -4.55
N PHE A 61 0.88 -15.85 -5.11
CA PHE A 61 -0.22 -16.80 -5.07
C PHE A 61 -0.55 -17.26 -3.64
N VAL A 62 0.49 -17.46 -2.82
CA VAL A 62 0.40 -18.03 -1.46
C VAL A 62 -0.32 -17.09 -0.51
N ASN A 63 -0.16 -15.77 -0.69
CA ASN A 63 -0.83 -14.75 0.13
C ASN A 63 -2.36 -14.84 0.10
N THR A 64 -2.95 -15.42 -0.95
CA THR A 64 -4.41 -15.62 -1.00
C THR A 64 -4.89 -16.77 -0.11
N TYR A 65 -4.00 -17.71 0.24
CA TYR A 65 -4.34 -18.96 0.95
C TYR A 65 -3.76 -19.04 2.36
N ILE A 66 -2.69 -18.28 2.65
CA ILE A 66 -2.04 -18.23 3.97
C ILE A 66 -2.27 -16.83 4.58
N PRO A 67 -3.25 -16.68 5.49
CA PRO A 67 -3.60 -15.39 6.09
C PRO A 67 -2.45 -14.68 6.79
N GLU A 68 -1.52 -15.42 7.38
CA GLU A 68 -0.37 -14.89 8.11
C GLU A 68 0.59 -14.16 7.16
N ARG A 69 0.78 -14.68 5.93
CA ARG A 69 1.59 -14.01 4.90
C ARG A 69 0.92 -12.74 4.39
N ALA A 70 -0.39 -12.78 4.15
CA ALA A 70 -1.14 -11.59 3.78
C ALA A 70 -1.09 -10.51 4.87
N THR A 71 -1.13 -10.93 6.14
CA THR A 71 -1.02 -10.03 7.30
C THR A 71 0.39 -9.42 7.39
N SER A 72 1.44 -10.23 7.27
CA SER A 72 2.83 -9.74 7.30
C SER A 72 3.11 -8.75 6.15
N LEU A 73 2.63 -9.06 4.94
CA LEU A 73 2.77 -8.15 3.80
C LEU A 73 1.99 -6.85 4.01
N ALA A 74 0.77 -6.94 4.52
CA ALA A 74 -0.05 -5.77 4.82
C ALA A 74 0.57 -4.89 5.92
N LEU A 75 1.17 -5.48 6.95
CA LEU A 75 1.90 -4.75 8.00
C LEU A 75 3.12 -4.03 7.42
N SER A 76 3.92 -4.70 6.60
CA SER A 76 5.05 -4.07 5.90
C SER A 76 4.59 -2.86 5.07
N LEU A 77 3.46 -3.00 4.37
CA LEU A 77 2.87 -1.92 3.59
C LEU A 77 2.40 -0.74 4.46
N VAL A 78 1.78 -1.01 5.61
CA VAL A 78 1.38 0.02 6.56
C VAL A 78 2.59 0.75 7.12
N CYS A 79 3.66 0.05 7.51
CA CYS A 79 4.88 0.66 8.01
C CYS A 79 5.49 1.63 6.98
N GLU A 80 5.66 1.20 5.74
CA GLU A 80 6.16 2.04 4.64
C GLU A 80 5.27 3.28 4.42
N LEU A 81 3.96 3.10 4.44
CA LEU A 81 3.02 4.20 4.23
C LEU A 81 3.05 5.20 5.39
N VAL A 82 3.09 4.73 6.63
CA VAL A 82 3.16 5.57 7.85
C VAL A 82 4.43 6.40 7.84
N GLU A 83 5.56 5.80 7.46
CA GLU A 83 6.85 6.47 7.37
C GLU A 83 6.87 7.61 6.34
N GLU A 84 6.12 7.50 5.25
CA GLU A 84 5.99 8.58 4.26
C GLU A 84 5.03 9.68 4.74
N ILE A 85 3.85 9.31 5.26
CA ILE A 85 2.82 10.30 5.62
C ILE A 85 3.08 11.02 6.95
N LYS A 86 3.97 10.50 7.81
CA LYS A 86 4.35 11.18 9.07
C LYS A 86 5.07 12.51 8.83
N CYS A 87 5.80 12.62 7.72
CA CYS A 87 6.55 13.83 7.36
C CYS A 87 5.61 14.90 6.76
N ARG A 88 4.67 14.46 5.93
CA ARG A 88 3.65 15.31 5.31
C ARG A 88 2.37 14.51 5.07
N PRO A 89 1.20 15.00 5.50
CA PRO A 89 -0.05 14.32 5.22
C PRO A 89 -0.33 14.36 3.72
N TYR A 90 -0.30 13.20 3.07
CA TYR A 90 -0.71 13.01 1.69
C TYR A 90 -2.09 12.35 1.63
N PRO A 91 -2.96 12.73 0.67
CA PRO A 91 -4.12 11.91 0.35
C PRO A 91 -3.66 10.54 -0.16
N VAL A 92 -4.36 9.47 0.24
CA VAL A 92 -3.98 8.09 -0.06
C VAL A 92 -5.12 7.36 -0.78
N VAL A 93 -4.88 6.96 -2.03
CA VAL A 93 -5.85 6.20 -2.83
C VAL A 93 -5.45 4.73 -2.84
N LEU A 94 -6.39 3.82 -2.60
CA LEU A 94 -6.13 2.39 -2.73
C LEU A 94 -6.67 1.88 -4.06
N VAL A 95 -5.84 1.16 -4.80
CA VAL A 95 -6.18 0.58 -6.09
C VAL A 95 -5.87 -0.90 -6.06
N SER A 96 -6.85 -1.72 -6.37
CA SER A 96 -6.66 -3.16 -6.54
C SER A 96 -6.67 -3.54 -8.00
N ILE A 97 -5.71 -4.37 -8.39
CA ILE A 97 -5.58 -4.95 -9.73
C ILE A 97 -5.66 -6.48 -9.60
N SER A 98 -6.50 -7.11 -10.44
CA SER A 98 -6.73 -8.55 -10.42
C SER A 98 -7.13 -9.04 -9.00
N GLY A 99 -6.48 -10.09 -8.48
CA GLY A 99 -6.69 -10.64 -7.14
C GLY A 99 -6.05 -9.86 -5.99
N GLY A 100 -5.44 -8.68 -6.24
CA GLY A 100 -4.70 -7.93 -5.21
C GLY A 100 -5.54 -7.56 -3.99
N SER A 101 -6.86 -7.37 -4.19
CA SER A 101 -7.81 -7.09 -3.12
C SER A 101 -7.86 -8.22 -2.09
N LYS A 102 -8.04 -9.44 -2.58
CA LYS A 102 -8.10 -10.66 -1.77
C LYS A 102 -6.73 -11.04 -1.22
N ALA A 103 -5.67 -10.82 -1.97
CA ALA A 103 -4.31 -11.22 -1.59
C ALA A 103 -3.71 -10.34 -0.47
N CYS A 104 -4.09 -9.06 -0.37
CA CYS A 104 -3.54 -8.18 0.66
C CYS A 104 -4.44 -7.00 1.07
N MET A 105 -5.15 -6.34 0.15
CA MET A 105 -5.89 -5.10 0.45
C MET A 105 -6.89 -5.24 1.60
N TYR A 106 -7.65 -6.33 1.66
CA TYR A 106 -8.59 -6.53 2.78
C TYR A 106 -7.88 -6.63 4.12
N LYS A 107 -6.70 -7.25 4.17
CA LYS A 107 -5.89 -7.31 5.39
C LYS A 107 -5.34 -5.95 5.75
N PHE A 108 -4.87 -5.18 4.77
CA PHE A 108 -4.43 -3.80 4.97
C PHE A 108 -5.54 -2.91 5.54
N VAL A 109 -6.76 -2.99 5.00
CA VAL A 109 -7.90 -2.23 5.52
C VAL A 109 -8.29 -2.72 6.93
N GLN A 110 -8.35 -4.03 7.16
CA GLN A 110 -8.61 -4.60 8.50
C GLN A 110 -7.59 -4.12 9.53
N ILE A 111 -6.31 -4.06 9.14
CA ILE A 111 -5.22 -3.52 9.95
C ILE A 111 -5.51 -2.03 10.20
N ILE A 112 -5.64 -1.17 9.20
CA ILE A 112 -5.90 0.27 9.43
C ILE A 112 -7.16 0.55 10.26
N GLU A 113 -8.24 -0.20 10.06
CA GLU A 113 -9.50 -0.04 10.78
C GLU A 113 -9.46 -0.64 12.20
N GLY A 114 -8.77 -1.77 12.40
CA GLY A 114 -8.67 -2.49 13.68
C GLY A 114 -7.47 -2.11 14.56
N GLU A 115 -6.39 -1.59 13.96
CA GLU A 115 -5.15 -1.12 14.60
C GLU A 115 -5.33 0.22 15.33
N TYR A 116 -6.51 0.84 15.31
CA TYR A 116 -6.79 1.87 16.31
C TYR A 116 -6.71 1.29 17.73
N GLU A 117 -7.06 0.01 17.95
CA GLU A 117 -7.04 -0.59 19.30
C GLU A 117 -5.78 -1.46 19.55
N ALA A 118 -5.24 -2.16 18.55
CA ALA A 118 -4.09 -3.06 18.73
C ALA A 118 -2.71 -2.34 18.66
N LEU A 119 -2.50 -1.44 17.68
CA LEU A 119 -1.27 -0.64 17.56
C LEU A 119 -1.08 0.28 18.76
N LEU A 120 -2.18 0.84 19.30
CA LEU A 120 -2.19 1.61 20.54
C LEU A 120 -1.63 0.78 21.70
N ASN A 121 -2.06 -0.48 21.86
CA ASN A 121 -1.57 -1.37 22.92
C ASN A 121 -0.10 -1.80 22.75
N LEU A 122 0.43 -1.89 21.53
CA LEU A 122 1.85 -2.13 21.26
C LEU A 122 2.71 -0.87 21.45
N LEU A 123 2.18 0.31 21.10
CA LEU A 123 2.87 1.62 21.23
C LEU A 123 2.86 2.19 22.66
N ILE A 124 1.96 1.76 23.55
CA ILE A 124 1.90 2.19 24.97
C ILE A 124 3.09 1.67 25.82
N SER A 125 3.99 0.86 25.24
CA SER A 125 5.27 0.49 25.87
C SER A 125 6.42 1.50 25.62
N GLY A 126 6.17 2.61 24.91
CA GLY A 126 7.09 3.74 24.76
C GLY A 126 6.39 5.09 24.94
N PRO A 127 7.10 6.20 25.22
CA PRO A 127 6.47 7.47 25.56
C PRO A 127 5.60 7.96 24.39
N ALA A 128 4.35 8.24 24.74
CA ALA A 128 3.25 8.57 23.86
C ALA A 128 3.59 9.70 22.89
N LEU A 129 3.68 9.37 21.60
CA LEU A 129 3.36 10.28 20.52
C LEU A 129 2.06 9.77 19.90
N LEU A 130 1.00 10.54 20.17
CA LEU A 130 -0.36 10.31 19.73
C LEU A 130 -0.46 10.55 18.22
N TYR A 131 -0.04 9.58 17.40
CA TYR A 131 -0.23 9.64 15.95
C TYR A 131 -1.63 9.14 15.60
N ARG A 132 -2.60 10.05 15.67
CA ARG A 132 -3.92 9.84 15.06
C ARG A 132 -3.70 9.85 13.54
N LEU A 133 -3.56 8.67 12.93
CA LEU A 133 -3.37 8.57 11.48
C LEU A 133 -4.57 9.23 10.76
N PRO A 134 -4.34 10.16 9.80
CA PRO A 134 -5.40 10.98 9.21
C PRO A 134 -6.16 10.25 8.09
N PHE A 135 -6.34 8.93 8.18
CA PHE A 135 -6.93 8.13 7.11
C PHE A 135 -8.43 8.38 6.92
N SER A 136 -9.15 8.81 7.96
CA SER A 136 -10.62 8.97 7.94
C SER A 136 -11.16 9.99 6.94
N LYS A 137 -10.31 10.79 6.28
CA LYS A 137 -10.70 11.74 5.22
C LYS A 137 -9.99 11.52 3.88
N CYS A 138 -9.09 10.54 3.78
CA CYS A 138 -8.16 10.43 2.67
C CYS A 138 -8.34 9.19 1.79
N LEU A 139 -9.11 8.19 2.24
CA LEU A 139 -9.22 6.90 1.56
C LEU A 139 -10.26 6.92 0.45
N VAL A 140 -9.81 6.81 -0.81
CA VAL A 140 -10.69 6.49 -1.95
C VAL A 140 -10.38 5.06 -2.40
N LEU A 141 -11.38 4.20 -2.36
CA LEU A 141 -11.29 2.80 -2.81
C LEU A 141 -11.69 2.75 -4.28
N GLN A 142 -10.75 2.42 -5.18
CA GLN A 142 -11.06 2.16 -6.59
C GLN A 142 -10.69 0.71 -6.92
N SER A 143 -11.70 -0.14 -7.08
CA SER A 143 -11.53 -1.51 -7.58
C SER A 143 -11.62 -1.51 -9.09
N LEU A 144 -10.50 -1.72 -9.80
CA LEU A 144 -10.51 -1.94 -11.24
C LEU A 144 -10.54 -3.46 -11.47
N CYS A 145 -11.75 -4.01 -11.59
CA CYS A 145 -11.93 -5.38 -12.08
C CYS A 145 -11.68 -5.40 -13.60
N LEU A 146 -10.42 -5.50 -14.00
CA LEU A 146 -10.09 -5.97 -15.35
C LEU A 146 -10.23 -7.49 -15.35
N TRP A 147 -11.32 -7.97 -15.95
CA TRP A 147 -11.53 -9.38 -16.33
C TRP A 147 -10.83 -9.67 -17.65
#